data_AF-A0A819NSK8-F1
#
_entry.id   AF-A0A819NSK8-F1
#
_cell.length_a   1.000
_cell.length_b   1.000
_cell.length_c   1.000
_cell.angle_alpha   90.00
_cell.angle_beta   90.00
_cell.angle_gamma   90.00
#
_symmetry.space_group_name_H-M   'P 1'
#
loop_
_entity.id
_entity.type
_entity.pdbx_description
1 polymer ?
#
loop_
_entity_poly.entity_id
_entity_poly.type
_entity_poly.pdbx_seq_one_letter_code
_entity_poly.pdbx_strand_id
1 'polypeptide(L)'
;MVQAFMADVIFPNKHEDEQYKYTDDSHLLISETYVGISVEVFESDVFRSDIPCRFKIVPETVEYLIDNIDRTLQQSIEIEEKLSIDLIENLFEI
;
A
#
# COMPACT_ATOMS: atom_id res chain seq x y z
N MET A 1 -18.07 -19.44 -4.89
CA MET A 1 -18.65 -20.78 -4.68
C MET A 1 -17.88 -21.89 -5.41
N VAL A 2 -17.44 -21.69 -6.66
CA VAL A 2 -16.70 -22.72 -7.44
C VAL A 2 -15.45 -23.23 -6.72
N GLN A 3 -14.59 -22.33 -6.22
CA GLN A 3 -13.37 -22.75 -5.52
C GLN A 3 -13.65 -23.55 -4.24
N ALA A 4 -14.64 -23.12 -3.44
CA ALA A 4 -15.05 -23.83 -2.23
C ALA A 4 -15.70 -25.20 -2.55
N PHE A 5 -16.45 -25.32 -3.65
CA PHE A 5 -16.95 -26.61 -4.13
C PHE A 5 -15.81 -27.56 -4.52
N MET A 6 -14.81 -27.06 -5.25
CA MET A 6 -13.64 -27.86 -5.64
C MET A 6 -12.78 -28.30 -4.45
N ALA A 7 -12.77 -27.50 -3.38
CA ALA A 7 -12.03 -27.78 -2.15
C ALA A 7 -12.85 -28.53 -1.09
N ASP A 8 -14.06 -29.00 -1.41
CA ASP A 8 -15.00 -29.69 -0.49
C ASP A 8 -15.28 -28.90 0.81
N VAL A 9 -15.35 -27.57 0.69
CA VAL A 9 -15.63 -26.66 1.81
C VAL A 9 -17.13 -26.40 1.88
N ILE A 10 -17.72 -26.68 3.04
CA ILE A 10 -19.14 -26.43 3.33
C ILE A 10 -19.45 -24.94 3.21
N PHE A 11 -20.51 -24.61 2.48
CA PHE A 11 -20.96 -23.23 2.32
C PHE A 11 -21.65 -22.73 3.59
N PRO A 12 -21.28 -21.55 4.10
CA PRO A 12 -22.11 -20.89 5.10
C PRO A 12 -23.44 -20.48 4.47
N ASN A 13 -24.48 -20.41 5.31
CA ASN A 13 -25.71 -19.75 4.93
C ASN A 13 -25.43 -18.25 4.68
N LYS A 14 -26.35 -17.58 3.97
CA LYS A 14 -26.29 -16.12 3.81
C LYS A 14 -26.34 -15.47 5.19
N HIS A 15 -25.54 -14.43 5.38
CA HIS A 15 -25.61 -13.62 6.58
C HIS A 15 -26.96 -12.91 6.66
N GLU A 16 -27.57 -12.90 7.84
CA GLU A 16 -28.77 -12.13 8.15
C GLU A 16 -28.38 -11.11 9.23
N ASP A 17 -28.60 -9.84 8.95
CA ASP A 17 -28.29 -8.77 9.89
C ASP A 17 -29.26 -8.78 11.08
N GLU A 18 -28.71 -8.61 12.28
CA GLU A 18 -29.52 -8.40 13.48
C GLU A 18 -30.33 -7.10 13.38
N GLN A 19 -31.60 -7.13 13.77
CA GLN A 19 -32.50 -5.97 13.65
C GLN A 19 -32.05 -4.77 14.50
N TYR A 20 -31.42 -5.01 15.64
CA TYR A 20 -30.96 -3.99 16.55
C TYR A 20 -29.63 -4.41 17.16
N LYS A 21 -28.60 -3.59 17.00
CA LYS A 21 -27.31 -3.72 17.67
C LYS A 21 -27.11 -2.54 18.62
N TYR A 22 -26.38 -2.76 19.69
CA TYR A 22 -26.05 -1.73 20.67
C TYR A 22 -24.54 -1.64 20.84
N THR A 23 -24.02 -0.43 21.03
CA THR A 23 -22.64 -0.22 21.48
C THR A 23 -22.48 -0.65 22.94
N ASP A 24 -21.24 -0.83 23.39
CA ASP A 24 -20.94 -1.22 24.78
C ASP A 24 -21.48 -0.23 25.83
N ASP A 25 -21.64 1.05 25.45
CA ASP A 25 -22.25 2.11 26.25
C ASP A 25 -23.78 2.23 26.06
N SER A 26 -24.43 1.20 25.50
CA SER A 26 -25.89 1.05 25.36
C SER A 26 -26.55 2.05 24.40
N HIS A 27 -25.82 2.59 23.41
CA HIS A 27 -26.41 3.36 22.33
C HIS A 27 -26.80 2.46 21.15
N LEU A 28 -27.95 2.76 20.54
CA LEU A 28 -28.43 2.01 19.38
C LEU A 28 -27.52 2.29 18.16
N LEU A 29 -27.00 1.23 17.55
CA LEU A 29 -26.24 1.30 16.30
C LEU A 29 -27.18 1.41 15.10
N ILE A 30 -27.08 2.52 14.36
CA ILE A 30 -27.83 2.75 13.12
C ILE A 30 -27.10 2.14 11.91
N SER A 31 -25.76 2.21 11.92
CA SER A 31 -24.90 1.67 10.88
C SER A 31 -23.58 1.25 11.49
N GLU A 32 -23.05 0.13 11.03
CA GLU A 32 -21.77 -0.42 11.43
C GLU A 32 -20.87 -0.44 10.20
N THR A 33 -19.74 0.25 10.28
CA THR A 33 -18.74 0.27 9.22
C THR A 33 -17.35 0.38 9.84
N TYR A 34 -16.34 0.20 9.01
CA TYR A 34 -14.94 0.30 9.42
C TYR A 34 -14.34 1.63 8.96
N VAL A 35 -13.21 2.00 9.57
CA VAL A 35 -12.40 3.12 9.07
C VAL A 35 -11.84 2.73 7.72
N GLY A 36 -12.30 3.41 6.67
CA GLY A 36 -11.83 3.21 5.31
C GLY A 36 -10.45 3.83 5.07
N ILE A 37 -10.18 4.14 3.81
CA ILE A 37 -8.91 4.76 3.40
C ILE A 37 -8.89 6.23 3.83
N SER A 38 -7.76 6.67 4.40
CA SER A 38 -7.48 8.08 4.66
C SER A 38 -7.27 8.82 3.34
N VAL A 39 -7.90 9.98 3.18
CA VAL A 39 -7.66 10.89 2.05
C VAL A 39 -7.02 12.14 2.61
N GLU A 40 -5.82 12.46 2.12
CA GLU A 40 -5.01 13.57 2.61
C GLU A 40 -4.65 14.52 1.47
N VAL A 41 -4.64 15.82 1.77
CA VAL A 41 -4.20 16.88 0.87
C VAL A 41 -3.13 17.68 1.60
N PHE A 42 -1.88 17.55 1.15
CA PHE A 42 -0.74 18.25 1.76
C PHE A 42 -0.56 19.66 1.19
N GLU A 43 -0.70 19.80 -0.13
CA GLU A 43 -0.48 21.06 -0.84
C GLU A 43 -1.41 21.16 -2.05
N SER A 44 -1.85 22.37 -2.38
CA SER A 44 -2.68 22.66 -3.54
C SER A 44 -2.15 23.93 -4.22
N ASP A 45 -1.50 23.76 -5.37
CA ASP A 45 -0.98 24.86 -6.20
C ASP A 45 -0.77 24.37 -7.65
N VAL A 46 -0.27 25.25 -8.52
CA VAL A 46 0.11 24.93 -9.91
C VAL A 46 1.55 24.41 -9.96
N PHE A 47 1.71 23.10 -10.00
CA PHE A 47 3.00 22.46 -10.22
C PHE A 47 3.26 22.24 -11.71
N ARG A 48 4.35 22.78 -12.23
CA ARG A 48 4.80 22.56 -13.61
C ARG A 48 6.30 22.38 -13.68
N SER A 49 6.78 21.59 -14.63
CA SER A 49 8.22 21.35 -14.84
C SER A 49 9.00 22.62 -15.21
N ASP A 50 8.34 23.65 -15.74
CA ASP A 50 8.92 24.94 -16.09
C ASP A 50 8.77 26.01 -15.00
N ILE A 51 8.17 25.67 -13.85
CA ILE A 51 8.04 26.56 -12.69
C ILE A 51 8.92 26.02 -11.56
N PRO A 52 9.89 26.80 -11.05
CA PRO A 52 10.77 26.33 -9.98
C PRO A 52 9.99 26.07 -8.70
N CYS A 53 10.21 24.90 -8.11
CA CYS A 53 9.66 24.51 -6.81
C CYS A 53 10.76 24.51 -5.75
N ARG A 54 10.43 24.97 -4.54
CA ARG A 54 11.39 25.01 -3.43
C ARG A 54 11.34 23.71 -2.64
N PHE A 55 12.40 22.93 -2.70
CA PHE A 55 12.55 21.72 -1.88
C PHE A 55 13.31 22.01 -0.59
N LYS A 56 12.83 21.46 0.52
CA LYS A 56 13.56 21.38 1.80
C LYS A 56 13.93 19.92 2.02
N ILE A 57 15.16 19.58 1.66
CA ILE A 57 15.67 18.21 1.76
C ILE A 57 16.28 17.99 3.14
N VAL A 58 15.99 16.84 3.73
CA VAL A 58 16.59 16.36 4.99
C VAL A 58 17.81 15.53 4.63
N PRO A 59 19.06 15.99 4.91
CA PRO A 59 20.27 15.28 4.49
C PRO A 59 20.37 13.85 5.01
N GLU A 60 19.88 13.59 6.22
CA GLU A 60 19.88 12.28 6.86
C GLU A 60 19.07 11.25 6.07
N THR A 61 17.98 11.69 5.42
CA THR A 61 17.19 10.83 4.54
C THR A 61 17.95 10.46 3.27
N VAL A 62 18.75 11.39 2.74
CA VAL A 62 19.57 11.13 1.54
C VAL A 62 20.65 10.12 1.85
N GLU A 63 21.33 10.25 2.99
CA GLU A 63 22.34 9.28 3.44
C GLU A 63 21.73 7.88 3.58
N TYR A 64 20.56 7.79 4.23
CA TYR A 64 19.82 6.54 4.35
C TYR A 64 19.50 5.90 2.99
N LEU A 65 19.12 6.71 1.98
CA LEU A 65 18.83 6.19 0.63
C LEU A 65 20.09 5.69 -0.08
N ILE A 66 21.21 6.38 0.09
CA ILE A 66 22.52 5.97 -0.46
C ILE A 66 22.94 4.64 0.17
N ASP A 67 22.87 4.51 1.49
CA ASP A 67 23.24 3.30 2.22
C ASP A 67 22.40 2.07 1.82
N ASN A 68 21.18 2.28 1.31
CA ASN A 68 20.25 1.23 0.93
C ASN A 68 20.14 1.01 -0.59
N ILE A 69 20.99 1.64 -1.40
CA ILE A 69 20.87 1.61 -2.86
C ILE A 69 21.04 0.19 -3.43
N ASP A 70 22.06 -0.55 -2.99
CA ASP A 70 22.37 -1.90 -3.48
C ASP A 70 21.19 -2.86 -3.26
N ARG A 71 20.61 -2.80 -2.05
CA ARG A 71 19.45 -3.60 -1.69
C ARG A 71 18.23 -3.22 -2.51
N THR A 72 18.00 -1.92 -2.70
CA THR A 72 16.84 -1.42 -3.45
C THR A 72 16.92 -1.84 -4.91
N LEU A 73 18.11 -1.75 -5.53
CA LEU A 73 18.35 -2.22 -6.88
C LEU A 73 18.11 -3.73 -7.02
N GLN A 74 18.67 -4.53 -6.10
CA GLN A 74 18.44 -5.98 -6.11
C GLN A 74 16.95 -6.32 -6.00
N GLN A 75 16.21 -5.64 -5.12
CA GLN A 75 14.76 -5.85 -4.99
C GLN A 75 13.99 -5.51 -6.27
N SER A 76 14.32 -4.39 -6.92
CA SER A 76 13.67 -4.00 -8.18
C SER A 76 13.92 -5.03 -9.28
N ILE A 77 15.15 -5.54 -9.38
CA ILE A 77 15.52 -6.55 -10.37
C ILE A 77 14.86 -7.91 -10.11
N GLU A 78 15.00 -8.44 -8.89
CA GLU A 78 14.63 -9.82 -8.59
C GLU A 78 13.13 -9.98 -8.30
N ILE A 79 12.49 -8.99 -7.67
CA ILE A 79 11.11 -9.10 -7.20
C ILE A 79 10.14 -8.42 -8.16
N GLU A 80 10.43 -7.19 -8.58
CA GLU A 80 9.54 -6.41 -9.44
C GLU A 80 9.64 -6.89 -10.89
N GLU A 81 10.87 -6.97 -11.42
CA GLU A 81 11.14 -7.40 -12.81
C GLU A 81 11.29 -8.92 -12.96
N LYS A 82 11.49 -9.66 -11.86
CA LYS A 82 11.67 -11.12 -11.84
C LYS A 82 12.84 -11.61 -12.69
N LEU A 83 13.89 -10.80 -12.78
CA LEU A 83 15.13 -11.11 -13.48
C LEU A 83 16.18 -11.57 -12.48
N SER A 84 17.10 -12.41 -12.95
CA SER A 84 18.28 -12.75 -12.16
C SER A 84 19.34 -11.67 -12.31
N ILE A 85 20.00 -11.32 -11.19
CA ILE A 85 21.05 -10.32 -11.16
C ILE A 85 22.24 -10.67 -12.08
N ASP A 86 22.43 -11.97 -12.36
CA ASP A 86 23.49 -12.48 -13.23
C ASP A 86 23.35 -12.01 -14.69
N LEU A 87 22.16 -11.56 -15.10
CA LEU A 87 21.88 -11.08 -16.46
C LEU A 87 22.13 -9.58 -16.63
N ILE A 88 22.55 -8.88 -15.57
CA ILE A 88 22.69 -7.42 -15.56
C ILE A 88 24.17 -7.04 -15.57
N GLU A 89 24.57 -6.42 -16.67
CA GLU A 89 25.98 -6.07 -16.92
C GLU A 89 26.34 -4.67 -16.40
N ASN A 90 25.35 -3.77 -16.28
CA ASN A 90 25.56 -2.35 -16.00
C ASN A 90 25.19 -1.93 -14.56
N LEU A 91 25.07 -2.87 -13.63
CA LEU A 91 24.66 -2.58 -12.25
C LEU A 91 25.58 -1.57 -11.54
N PHE A 92 26.87 -1.57 -11.86
CA PHE A 92 27.87 -0.69 -11.24
C PHE A 92 28.05 0.67 -11.94
N GLU A 93 27.39 0.88 -13.08
CA GLU A 93 27.41 2.18 -13.79
C GLU A 93 26.27 3.11 -13.37
N ILE A 94 25.25 2.55 -12.72
CA ILE A 94 24.03 3.23 -12.24
C ILE A 94 24.22 3.60 -10.78
#